data_AF-X0V9F2-F1
#
_entry.id   AF-X0V9F2-F1
#
_cell.length_a   1.000
_cell.length_b   1.000
_cell.length_c   1.000
_cell.angle_alpha   90.00
_cell.angle_beta   90.00
_cell.angle_gamma   90.00
#
_symmetry.space_group_name_H-M   'P 1'
#
loop_
_entity.id
_entity.type
_entity.pdbx_description
1 polymer ?
#
loop_
_entity_poly.entity_id
_entity_poly.type
_entity_poly.pdbx_seq_one_letter_code
_entity_poly.pdbx_strand_id
1 'polypeptide(L)'
;MAESGCYSIGVGVESASNETLRKIGKRLRIEEVDEFLKNAKGLPMRKKGFFMIGFPWETEEDVLHTINYAVDSGFDDVTFNIAMAYPSTPLYNQLYGVDGPVTLLRFARSPKVYGGEDDAERYLSKYGTTPSQSLTKNIPIERLIEMKELAFMEFYDGK
;
A
#
# COMPACT_ATOMS: atom_id res chain seq x y z
N MET A 1 7.36 -20.39 12.36
CA MET A 1 7.91 -19.55 11.27
C MET A 1 9.39 -19.27 11.46
N ALA A 2 9.81 -18.64 12.57
CA ALA A 2 11.23 -18.36 12.79
C ALA A 2 12.07 -19.65 12.86
N GLU A 3 11.64 -20.63 13.65
CA GLU A 3 12.32 -21.93 13.80
C GLU A 3 12.39 -22.73 12.49
N SER A 4 11.47 -22.51 11.55
CA SER A 4 11.49 -23.18 10.24
C SER A 4 12.43 -22.53 9.24
N GLY A 5 13.20 -21.51 9.64
CA GLY A 5 14.13 -20.78 8.75
C GLY A 5 13.44 -19.79 7.81
N CYS A 6 12.21 -19.36 8.10
CA CYS A 6 11.55 -18.32 7.31
C CYS A 6 12.33 -17.00 7.42
N TYR A 7 12.81 -16.47 6.30
CA TYR A 7 13.62 -15.25 6.28
C TYR A 7 12.79 -13.96 6.42
N SER A 8 11.60 -13.92 5.81
CA SER A 8 10.75 -12.72 5.78
C SER A 8 9.28 -13.11 5.75
N ILE A 9 8.46 -12.34 6.45
CA ILE A 9 7.00 -12.45 6.46
C ILE A 9 6.38 -11.16 5.92
N GLY A 10 5.47 -11.34 4.98
CA GLY A 10 4.68 -10.26 4.38
C GLY A 10 3.31 -10.15 5.03
N VAL A 11 2.91 -8.95 5.41
CA VAL A 11 1.61 -8.64 6.01
C VAL A 11 0.87 -7.65 5.12
N GLY A 12 -0.23 -8.09 4.52
CA GLY A 12 -1.17 -7.21 3.84
C GLY A 12 -1.98 -6.43 4.87
N VAL A 13 -1.47 -5.26 5.27
CA VAL A 13 -2.13 -4.34 6.21
C VAL A 13 -3.22 -3.56 5.50
N GLU A 14 -2.97 -3.15 4.26
CA GLU A 14 -3.82 -2.36 3.37
C GLU A 14 -4.11 -0.93 3.85
N SER A 15 -4.57 -0.71 5.09
CA SER A 15 -4.90 0.62 5.61
C SER A 15 -4.77 0.66 7.13
N ALA A 16 -4.39 1.82 7.68
CA ALA A 16 -4.42 2.05 9.13
C ALA A 16 -5.83 2.38 9.66
N SER A 17 -6.83 2.49 8.77
CA SER A 17 -8.21 2.75 9.13
C SER A 17 -9.01 1.44 9.22
N ASN A 18 -9.42 1.07 10.44
CA ASN A 18 -10.34 -0.04 10.67
C ASN A 18 -11.67 0.11 9.88
N GLU A 19 -12.08 1.33 9.52
CA GLU A 19 -13.23 1.55 8.63
C GLU A 19 -12.92 1.16 7.18
N THR A 20 -11.78 1.61 6.63
CA THR A 20 -11.34 1.20 5.29
C THR A 20 -11.19 -0.32 5.21
N LEU A 21 -10.57 -0.96 6.21
CA LEU A 21 -10.43 -2.42 6.28
C LEU A 21 -11.78 -3.14 6.21
N ARG A 22 -12.79 -2.65 6.96
CA ARG A 22 -14.16 -3.19 6.87
C ARG A 22 -14.77 -3.00 5.48
N LYS A 23 -14.64 -1.80 4.89
CA LYS A 23 -15.21 -1.47 3.57
C LYS A 23 -14.65 -2.33 2.45
N ILE A 24 -13.35 -2.67 2.50
CA ILE A 24 -12.72 -3.57 1.53
C ILE A 24 -12.91 -5.06 1.87
N GLY A 25 -13.61 -5.38 2.96
CA GLY A 25 -13.88 -6.75 3.40
C GLY A 25 -12.67 -7.47 4.02
N LYS A 26 -11.64 -6.73 4.46
CA LYS A 26 -10.48 -7.28 5.16
C LYS A 26 -10.88 -7.65 6.59
N ARG A 27 -10.68 -8.91 6.96
CA ARG A 27 -10.89 -9.42 8.33
C ARG A 27 -9.61 -9.25 9.16
N LEU A 28 -9.23 -7.99 9.36
CA LEU A 28 -8.06 -7.58 10.11
C LEU A 28 -8.42 -6.30 10.87
N ARG A 29 -7.95 -6.16 12.11
CA ARG A 29 -7.94 -4.89 12.83
C ARG A 29 -6.51 -4.38 12.97
N ILE A 30 -6.32 -3.06 12.95
CA ILE A 30 -4.98 -2.48 13.02
C ILE A 30 -4.24 -2.87 14.31
N GLU A 31 -4.97 -3.06 15.40
CA GLU A 31 -4.42 -3.49 16.69
C GLU A 31 -3.83 -4.91 16.63
N GLU A 32 -4.33 -5.77 15.73
CA GLU A 32 -3.78 -7.12 15.51
C GLU A 32 -2.43 -7.05 14.77
N VAL A 33 -2.22 -6.01 13.95
CA VAL A 33 -0.94 -5.73 13.30
C VAL A 33 0.07 -5.24 14.34
N ASP A 34 -0.34 -4.36 15.25
CA ASP A 34 0.52 -3.89 16.35
C ASP A 34 0.97 -5.04 17.26
N GLU A 35 0.04 -5.94 17.62
CA GLU A 35 0.35 -7.14 18.39
C GLU A 35 1.32 -8.07 17.64
N PHE A 36 1.10 -8.27 16.33
CA PHE A 36 2.00 -9.03 15.49
C PHE A 36 3.42 -8.43 15.48
N LEU A 37 3.55 -7.12 15.26
CA LEU A 37 4.84 -6.43 15.19
C LEU A 37 5.58 -6.49 16.54
N LYS A 38 4.84 -6.33 17.64
CA LYS A 38 5.36 -6.48 19.00
C LYS A 38 5.89 -7.90 19.24
N ASN A 39 5.12 -8.92 18.86
CA ASN A 39 5.52 -10.33 19.07
C ASN A 39 6.66 -10.75 18.15
N ALA A 40 6.75 -10.17 16.95
CA ALA A 40 7.82 -10.43 16.00
C ALA A 40 9.10 -9.62 16.29
N LYS A 41 9.08 -8.70 17.27
CA LYS A 41 10.24 -7.88 17.64
C LYS A 41 11.37 -8.76 18.16
N GLY A 42 12.56 -8.59 17.58
CA GLY A 42 13.77 -9.34 17.96
C GLY A 42 13.87 -10.76 17.39
N LEU A 43 12.85 -11.25 16.68
CA LEU A 43 12.96 -12.52 15.96
C LEU A 43 13.84 -12.36 14.71
N PRO A 44 14.56 -13.42 14.28
CA PRO A 44 15.43 -13.39 13.10
C PRO A 44 14.62 -13.48 11.80
N MET A 45 13.55 -12.69 11.68
CA MET A 45 12.69 -12.62 10.51
C MET A 45 12.44 -11.16 10.15
N ARG A 46 12.55 -10.84 8.87
CA ARG A 46 12.16 -9.54 8.33
C ARG A 46 10.63 -9.44 8.28
N LYS A 47 10.09 -8.27 8.61
CA LYS A 47 8.65 -7.96 8.62
C LYS A 47 8.41 -6.98 7.48
N LYS A 48 7.63 -7.37 6.48
CA LYS A 48 7.26 -6.51 5.37
C LYS A 48 5.79 -6.11 5.45
N GLY A 49 5.50 -4.82 5.45
CA GLY A 49 4.16 -4.26 5.43
C GLY A 49 3.72 -3.91 4.01
N PHE A 50 2.51 -4.30 3.62
CA PHE A 50 1.89 -3.87 2.37
C PHE A 50 0.67 -2.99 2.67
N PHE A 51 0.67 -1.80 2.08
CA PHE A 51 -0.31 -0.75 2.28
C PHE A 51 -0.89 -0.32 0.93
N MET A 52 -2.13 0.13 0.97
CA MET A 52 -2.88 0.68 -0.14
C MET A 52 -3.42 2.06 0.24
N ILE A 53 -3.34 3.03 -0.66
CA ILE A 53 -3.82 4.39 -0.43
C ILE A 53 -4.71 4.85 -1.57
N GLY A 54 -5.58 5.82 -1.30
CA GLY A 54 -6.41 6.45 -2.33
C GLY A 54 -7.67 5.65 -2.65
N PHE A 55 -8.24 4.94 -1.67
CA PHE A 55 -9.56 4.36 -1.82
C PHE A 55 -10.62 5.45 -2.08
N PRO A 56 -11.75 5.13 -2.74
CA PRO A 56 -12.71 6.14 -3.20
C PRO A 56 -13.26 7.08 -2.14
N TRP A 57 -13.30 6.62 -0.88
CA TRP A 57 -13.82 7.35 0.28
C TRP A 57 -12.75 8.00 1.14
N GLU A 58 -11.45 7.78 0.85
CA GLU A 58 -10.37 8.34 1.66
C GLU A 58 -10.17 9.83 1.36
N THR A 59 -9.99 10.56 2.45
CA THR A 59 -9.48 11.94 2.48
C THR A 59 -7.96 11.93 2.46
N GLU A 60 -7.35 13.10 2.24
CA GLU A 60 -5.89 13.21 2.28
C GLU A 60 -5.36 12.90 3.70
N GLU A 61 -6.12 13.27 4.72
CA GLU A 61 -5.85 12.95 6.12
C GLU A 61 -5.86 11.44 6.37
N ASP A 62 -6.79 10.69 5.78
CA ASP A 62 -6.83 9.21 5.90
C ASP A 62 -5.59 8.56 5.27
N VAL A 63 -5.17 9.07 4.11
CA VAL A 63 -3.98 8.60 3.40
C VAL A 63 -2.72 8.90 4.22
N LEU A 64 -2.58 10.13 4.73
CA LEU A 64 -1.46 10.51 5.59
C LEU A 64 -1.42 9.69 6.88
N HIS A 65 -2.57 9.43 7.49
CA HIS A 65 -2.64 8.57 8.67
C HIS A 65 -2.10 7.16 8.38
N THR A 66 -2.46 6.58 7.23
CA THR A 66 -1.95 5.27 6.81
C THR A 66 -0.44 5.29 6.52
N ILE A 67 0.05 6.35 5.87
CA ILE A 67 1.48 6.55 5.60
C ILE A 67 2.26 6.66 6.90
N ASN A 68 1.86 7.56 7.80
CA ASN A 68 2.55 7.79 9.07
C ASN A 68 2.56 6.53 9.94
N TYR A 69 1.43 5.81 10.00
CA TYR A 69 1.40 4.50 10.68
C TYR A 69 2.42 3.53 10.09
N ALA A 70 2.47 3.40 8.76
CA ALA A 70 3.41 2.50 8.10
C ALA A 70 4.88 2.90 8.37
N VAL A 71 5.17 4.21 8.39
CA VAL A 71 6.50 4.74 8.71
C VAL A 71 6.92 4.40 10.14
N ASP A 72 6.00 4.56 11.10
CA ASP A 72 6.29 4.44 12.55
C ASP A 72 6.09 3.02 13.13
N SER A 73 5.39 2.13 12.42
CA SER A 73 4.92 0.82 12.94
C SER A 73 6.01 -0.20 13.29
N GLY A 74 7.25 -0.03 12.80
CA GLY A 74 8.36 -0.95 13.08
C GLY A 74 8.48 -2.13 12.10
N PHE A 75 7.86 -2.02 10.91
CA PHE A 75 8.20 -2.89 9.79
C PHE A 75 9.66 -2.67 9.34
N ASP A 76 10.31 -3.73 8.86
CA ASP A 76 11.67 -3.63 8.31
C ASP A 76 11.65 -3.18 6.84
N ASP A 77 10.52 -3.37 6.15
CA ASP A 77 10.29 -3.01 4.75
C ASP A 77 8.81 -2.67 4.55
N VAL A 78 8.48 -1.68 3.72
CA VAL A 78 7.09 -1.30 3.43
C VAL A 78 6.82 -1.18 1.93
N THR A 79 5.56 -1.13 1.57
CA THR A 79 5.12 -1.07 0.18
C THR A 79 3.81 -0.30 0.12
N PHE A 80 3.79 0.80 -0.62
CA PHE A 80 2.57 1.56 -0.87
C PHE A 80 2.11 1.39 -2.31
N ASN A 81 0.88 0.92 -2.49
CA ASN A 81 0.20 0.90 -3.79
C ASN A 81 -0.96 1.88 -3.78
N ILE A 82 -1.23 2.51 -4.92
CA ILE A 82 -2.45 3.32 -5.06
C ILE A 82 -3.58 2.37 -5.47
N ALA A 83 -4.73 2.49 -4.81
CA ALA A 83 -5.86 1.61 -5.01
C ALA A 83 -6.32 1.61 -6.48
N MET A 84 -6.54 0.41 -7.01
CA MET A 84 -7.03 0.20 -8.37
C MET A 84 -8.23 -0.74 -8.33
N ALA A 85 -9.28 -0.37 -9.05
CA ALA A 85 -10.50 -1.16 -9.16
C ALA A 85 -10.38 -2.10 -10.37
N TYR A 86 -10.14 -3.38 -10.13
CA TYR A 86 -10.05 -4.41 -11.18
C TYR A 86 -11.43 -4.95 -11.56
N PRO A 87 -11.71 -5.31 -12.83
CA PRO A 87 -13.05 -5.73 -13.23
C PRO A 87 -13.44 -6.97 -12.44
N SER A 88 -14.73 -7.08 -12.15
CA SER A 88 -15.30 -8.17 -11.34
C SER A 88 -14.88 -8.18 -9.85
N THR A 89 -14.07 -7.23 -9.37
CA THR A 89 -13.86 -7.06 -7.93
C THR A 89 -15.02 -6.31 -7.27
N PRO A 90 -15.28 -6.51 -5.96
CA PRO A 90 -16.30 -5.75 -5.25
C PRO A 90 -16.11 -4.23 -5.37
N LEU A 91 -14.86 -3.75 -5.29
CA LEU A 91 -14.54 -2.33 -5.43
C LEU A 91 -14.93 -1.79 -6.81
N TYR A 92 -14.64 -2.53 -7.88
CA TYR A 92 -15.05 -2.14 -9.23
C TYR A 92 -16.56 -2.13 -9.39
N ASN A 93 -17.25 -3.16 -8.91
CA ASN A 93 -18.71 -3.24 -9.01
C ASN A 93 -19.39 -2.09 -8.24
N GLN A 94 -18.81 -1.66 -7.12
CA GLN A 94 -19.30 -0.49 -6.37
C GLN A 94 -19.12 0.83 -7.13
N LEU A 95 -18.05 0.97 -7.90
CA LEU A 95 -17.73 2.23 -8.61
C LEU A 95 -18.37 2.34 -9.98
N TYR A 96 -18.40 1.24 -10.74
CA TYR A 96 -18.75 1.24 -12.16
C TYR A 96 -19.94 0.32 -12.49
N GLY A 97 -20.42 -0.48 -11.54
CA GLY A 97 -21.41 -1.53 -11.79
C GLY A 97 -20.80 -2.77 -12.46
N VAL A 98 -21.59 -3.86 -12.51
CA VAL A 98 -21.17 -5.14 -13.11
C VAL A 98 -20.90 -5.05 -14.61
N ASP A 99 -21.57 -4.13 -15.29
CA ASP A 99 -21.43 -3.85 -16.73
C ASP A 99 -20.54 -2.64 -17.01
N GLY A 100 -19.76 -2.20 -16.02
CA GLY A 100 -18.84 -1.06 -16.15
C GLY A 100 -17.81 -1.27 -17.28
N PRO A 101 -17.18 -0.19 -17.78
CA PRO A 101 -16.24 -0.26 -18.89
C PRO A 101 -15.01 -1.14 -18.61
N VAL A 102 -14.88 -2.26 -19.33
CA VAL A 102 -13.81 -3.27 -19.20
C VAL A 102 -12.43 -2.77 -19.68
N THR A 103 -12.26 -1.47 -19.93
CA THR A 103 -11.02 -0.89 -20.49
C THR A 103 -9.91 -0.78 -19.44
N LEU A 104 -9.63 -1.87 -18.71
CA LEU A 104 -8.65 -1.90 -17.62
C LEU A 104 -7.20 -2.04 -18.07
N LEU A 105 -6.97 -2.36 -19.34
CA LEU A 105 -5.63 -2.48 -19.94
C LEU A 105 -4.86 -1.16 -20.07
N ARG A 106 -5.45 -0.01 -19.72
CA ARG A 106 -4.82 1.32 -19.92
C ARG A 106 -4.52 2.10 -18.63
N PHE A 107 -4.71 1.50 -17.45
CA PHE A 107 -4.48 2.18 -16.17
C PHE A 107 -3.06 2.10 -15.65
N ALA A 108 -2.28 1.08 -16.00
CA ALA A 108 -0.90 0.99 -15.53
C ALA A 108 -0.01 1.92 -16.37
N ARG A 109 0.50 3.00 -15.76
CA ARG A 109 1.78 3.55 -16.23
C ARG A 109 2.85 2.55 -15.83
N SER A 110 3.58 2.01 -16.80
CA SER A 110 4.81 1.29 -16.49
C SER A 110 5.81 2.30 -15.92
N PRO A 111 6.31 2.12 -14.70
CA PRO A 111 7.50 2.86 -14.29
C PRO A 111 8.63 2.38 -15.21
N LYS A 112 9.17 3.25 -16.05
CA LYS A 112 10.47 2.97 -16.68
C LYS A 112 11.54 3.51 -15.76
N VAL A 113 12.22 2.63 -15.02
CA VAL A 113 13.55 2.94 -14.48
C VAL A 113 14.44 1.70 -14.59
N TYR A 114 15.50 1.80 -15.39
CA TYR A 114 16.59 0.83 -15.47
C TYR A 114 17.81 1.45 -14.76
N GLY A 115 18.34 0.79 -13.72
CA GLY A 115 19.68 1.04 -13.15
C GLY A 115 19.80 2.23 -12.18
N GLY A 116 19.16 2.16 -11.01
CA GLY A 116 19.43 3.06 -9.88
C GLY A 116 20.31 2.39 -8.81
N GLU A 117 21.21 3.16 -8.19
CA GLU A 117 22.10 2.70 -7.09
C GLU A 117 21.40 2.72 -5.72
N ASP A 118 20.33 3.50 -5.57
CA ASP A 118 19.61 3.71 -4.31
C ASP A 118 18.41 2.76 -4.13
N ASP A 119 18.15 2.35 -2.88
CA ASP A 119 17.08 1.39 -2.53
C ASP A 119 15.68 1.89 -2.92
N ALA A 120 15.43 3.21 -2.84
CA ALA A 120 14.14 3.80 -3.22
C ALA A 120 13.89 3.74 -4.74
N GLU A 121 14.90 4.05 -5.57
CA GLU A 121 14.79 3.93 -7.03
C GLU A 121 14.63 2.49 -7.49
N ARG A 122 15.41 1.58 -6.89
CA ARG A 122 15.27 0.13 -7.11
C ARG A 122 13.86 -0.33 -6.76
N TYR A 123 13.29 0.18 -5.68
CA TYR A 123 11.94 -0.16 -5.26
C TYR A 123 10.88 0.32 -6.26
N LEU A 124 10.91 1.61 -6.63
CA LEU A 124 9.99 2.20 -7.60
C LEU A 124 10.01 1.47 -8.94
N SER A 125 11.19 1.00 -9.38
CA SER A 125 11.34 0.20 -10.60
C SER A 125 10.70 -1.19 -10.51
N LYS A 126 10.71 -1.82 -9.32
CA LYS A 126 10.28 -3.21 -9.13
C LYS A 126 8.79 -3.35 -8.79
N TYR A 127 8.21 -2.38 -8.11
CA TYR A 127 6.84 -2.45 -7.59
C TYR A 127 5.95 -1.25 -8.00
N GLY A 128 6.43 -0.37 -8.88
CA GLY A 128 5.78 0.91 -9.19
C GLY A 128 4.62 0.86 -10.19
N THR A 129 3.76 -0.16 -10.18
CA THR A 129 2.52 -0.07 -10.97
C THR A 129 1.69 1.07 -10.41
N THR A 130 1.54 2.13 -11.18
CA THR A 130 0.88 3.35 -10.73
C THR A 130 -0.34 3.58 -11.63
N PRO A 131 -1.55 3.70 -11.06
CA PRO A 131 -2.74 3.96 -11.83
C PRO A 131 -2.62 5.33 -12.51
N SER A 132 -3.18 5.47 -13.71
CA SER A 132 -3.25 6.74 -14.44
C SER A 132 -4.39 7.64 -13.97
N GLN A 133 -5.24 7.15 -13.07
CA GLN A 133 -6.40 7.85 -12.54
C GLN A 133 -6.57 7.55 -11.05
N SER A 134 -7.03 8.56 -10.31
CA SER A 134 -7.39 8.43 -8.91
C SER A 134 -8.79 7.84 -8.77
N LEU A 135 -8.99 6.97 -7.77
CA LEU A 135 -10.32 6.50 -7.41
C LEU A 135 -11.03 7.44 -6.43
N THR A 136 -10.27 8.26 -5.69
CA THR A 136 -10.83 9.29 -4.81
C THR A 136 -11.18 10.53 -5.61
N LYS A 137 -12.32 11.14 -5.27
CA LYS A 137 -12.78 12.39 -5.89
C LYS A 137 -12.04 13.61 -5.37
N ASN A 138 -11.40 13.49 -4.20
CA ASN A 138 -10.86 14.62 -3.45
C ASN A 138 -9.34 14.74 -3.58
N ILE A 139 -8.65 13.71 -4.05
CA ILE A 139 -7.19 13.70 -4.19
C ILE A 139 -6.83 13.37 -5.65
N PRO A 140 -6.17 14.29 -6.38
CA PRO A 140 -5.71 14.02 -7.73
C PRO A 140 -4.62 12.92 -7.73
N ILE A 141 -4.49 12.20 -8.84
CA ILE A 141 -3.57 11.06 -8.92
C ILE A 141 -2.11 11.49 -8.71
N GLU A 142 -1.75 12.67 -9.21
CA GLU A 142 -0.42 13.25 -9.05
C GLU A 142 -0.08 13.45 -7.57
N ARG A 143 -1.05 13.87 -6.76
CA ARG A 143 -0.87 14.04 -5.31
C ARG A 143 -0.68 12.69 -4.60
N LEU A 144 -1.45 11.66 -4.96
CA LEU A 144 -1.26 10.32 -4.41
C LEU A 144 0.12 9.73 -4.77
N ILE A 145 0.62 10.01 -5.97
CA ILE A 145 1.97 9.61 -6.40
C ILE A 145 3.02 10.31 -5.56
N GLU A 146 2.92 11.63 -5.42
CA GLU A 146 3.83 12.43 -4.60
C GLU A 146 3.86 11.93 -3.14
N MET A 147 2.69 11.74 -2.53
CA MET A 147 2.58 11.23 -1.15
C MET A 147 3.22 9.85 -1.00
N LYS A 148 3.02 8.96 -1.97
CA LYS A 148 3.66 7.64 -2.01
C LYS A 148 5.19 7.76 -2.07
N GLU A 149 5.72 8.62 -2.93
CA GLU A 149 7.16 8.83 -3.09
C GLU A 149 7.78 9.41 -1.82
N LEU A 150 7.15 10.42 -1.22
CA LEU A 150 7.59 11.00 0.05
C LEU A 150 7.57 9.98 1.19
N ALA A 151 6.53 9.15 1.28
CA ALA A 151 6.44 8.08 2.27
C ALA A 151 7.61 7.08 2.17
N PHE A 152 8.05 6.78 0.94
CA PHE A 152 9.22 5.92 0.73
C PHE A 152 10.51 6.58 1.19
N MET A 153 10.72 7.84 0.81
CA MET A 153 11.92 8.58 1.24
C MET A 153 11.95 8.67 2.76
N GLU A 154 10.84 9.04 3.40
CA GLU A 154 10.77 9.14 4.85
C GLU A 154 11.05 7.81 5.56
N PHE A 155 10.52 6.69 5.05
CA PHE A 155 10.74 5.38 5.66
C PHE A 155 12.19 4.87 5.55
N TYR A 156 12.87 5.13 4.44
CA TYR A 156 14.22 4.62 4.20
C TYR A 156 15.33 5.60 4.60
N ASP A 157 15.12 6.92 4.48
CA ASP A 157 16.08 7.94 4.92
C ASP A 157 16.08 8.12 6.44
N GLY A 158 14.95 7.83 7.10
CA GLY A 158 14.82 7.88 8.56
C GLY A 158 15.43 6.70 9.32
N LYS A 159 16.02 5.72 8.63
CA LYS A 159 16.56 4.47 9.19
C LYS A 159 18.08 4.40 9.23
#